data_AF-A0A7S2GSS6-F1
#
_entry.id   AF-A0A7S2GSS6-F1
#
_cell.length_a   1.000
_cell.length_b   1.000
_cell.length_c   1.000
_cell.angle_alpha   90.00
_cell.angle_beta   90.00
_cell.angle_gamma   90.00
#
_symmetry.space_group_name_H-M   'P 1'
#
loop_
_entity.id
_entity.type
_entity.pdbx_description
1 polymer ?
#
loop_
_entity_poly.entity_id
_entity_poly.type
_entity_poly.pdbx_seq_one_letter_code
_entity_poly.pdbx_strand_id
1 'polypeptide(L)'
;NPPKQAAKELKVSLHRGASQKSAFWGSREQLATMFPASVWDVAVCTQTRRFLLDFAGQLKVKQRAAMVHDYNLPFGPWGQEQTSEQLKEHGGICEHFELLCSSQHLADYIEKWGDGKFRSRCCYAADYGYFDPVPSPLSPWEEKHAYVTFVNPSPEKGLSIFMKLAETMPETQFLAVKSTAWTKPW
;
A
#
# COMPACT_ATOMS: atom_id res chain seq x y z
N ASN A 1 -11.63 -12.27 2.68
CA ASN A 1 -12.65 -12.36 3.75
C ASN A 1 -12.06 -13.04 4.96
N PRO A 2 -12.22 -12.47 6.17
CA PRO A 2 -11.72 -13.10 7.41
C PRO A 2 -12.38 -14.48 7.65
N PRO A 3 -11.77 -15.34 8.47
CA PRO A 3 -12.36 -16.62 8.85
C PRO A 3 -13.75 -16.42 9.50
N LYS A 4 -14.70 -17.30 9.20
CA LYS A 4 -16.10 -17.15 9.66
C LYS A 4 -16.30 -17.37 11.17
N GLN A 5 -15.44 -18.18 11.82
CA GLN A 5 -15.67 -18.65 13.19
C GLN A 5 -14.81 -17.92 14.23
N ALA A 6 -13.49 -17.95 14.09
CA ALA A 6 -12.55 -17.34 15.02
C ALA A 6 -11.27 -16.90 14.30
N ALA A 7 -10.46 -16.07 14.96
CA ALA A 7 -9.13 -15.74 14.46
C ALA A 7 -8.30 -17.02 14.26
N LYS A 8 -7.61 -17.11 13.14
CA LYS A 8 -6.81 -18.25 12.72
C LYS A 8 -5.33 -17.96 12.95
N GLU A 9 -4.65 -18.83 13.68
CA GLU A 9 -3.17 -18.81 13.74
C GLU A 9 -2.58 -19.29 12.40
N LEU A 10 -1.55 -18.59 11.95
CA LEU A 10 -0.78 -18.85 10.75
C LEU A 10 0.70 -18.97 11.16
N LYS A 11 1.40 -19.96 10.60
CA LYS A 11 2.87 -20.00 10.70
C LYS A 11 3.46 -19.30 9.48
N VAL A 12 4.23 -18.25 9.71
CA VAL A 12 4.89 -17.46 8.68
C VAL A 12 6.39 -17.72 8.74
N SER A 13 6.97 -18.09 7.61
CA SER A 13 8.43 -18.24 7.47
C SER A 13 8.98 -16.95 6.90
N LEU A 14 9.87 -16.29 7.64
CA LEU A 14 10.54 -15.08 7.18
C LEU A 14 11.80 -15.51 6.41
N HIS A 15 11.82 -15.39 5.08
CA HIS A 15 12.99 -15.72 4.23
C HIS A 15 13.43 -17.21 4.18
N ARG A 16 14.32 -17.54 3.24
CA ARG A 16 14.92 -18.87 3.08
C ARG A 16 15.89 -19.13 4.24
N GLY A 17 15.41 -19.78 5.30
CA GLY A 17 16.24 -20.27 6.41
C GLY A 17 15.94 -19.67 7.79
N ALA A 18 14.96 -18.78 7.95
CA ALA A 18 14.66 -18.21 9.27
C ALA A 18 13.59 -18.95 10.06
N SER A 19 13.56 -18.64 11.36
CA SER A 19 12.59 -19.13 12.33
C SER A 19 11.15 -18.88 11.87
N GLN A 20 10.28 -19.89 12.01
CA GLN A 20 8.85 -19.69 11.88
C GLN A 20 8.34 -18.74 12.97
N LYS A 21 7.46 -17.81 12.58
CA LYS A 21 6.74 -16.92 13.49
C LYS A 21 5.25 -17.23 13.46
N SER A 22 4.57 -16.97 14.57
CA SER A 22 3.12 -17.01 14.62
C SER A 22 2.54 -15.67 14.16
N ALA A 23 1.55 -15.72 13.28
CA ALA A 23 0.70 -14.61 12.90
C ALA A 23 -0.76 -15.00 13.11
N PHE A 24 -1.65 -14.02 13.26
CA PHE A 24 -3.07 -14.28 13.46
C PHE A 24 -3.89 -13.51 12.44
N TRP A 25 -4.87 -14.18 11.86
CA TRP A 25 -5.75 -13.62 10.85
C TRP A 25 -7.21 -13.72 11.30
N GLY A 26 -7.89 -12.58 11.39
CA GLY A 26 -9.27 -12.50 11.86
C GLY A 26 -9.92 -11.17 11.49
N SER A 27 -11.22 -11.04 11.78
CA SER A 27 -11.89 -9.75 11.84
C SER A 27 -11.38 -8.92 13.03
N ARG A 28 -11.76 -7.65 13.07
CA ARG A 28 -11.48 -6.74 14.19
C ARG A 28 -11.93 -7.32 15.52
N GLU A 29 -13.16 -7.82 15.59
CA GLU A 29 -13.80 -8.34 16.80
C GLU A 29 -13.11 -9.62 17.26
N GLN A 30 -12.76 -10.51 16.31
CA GLN A 30 -12.04 -11.75 16.59
C GLN A 30 -10.65 -11.48 17.18
N LEU A 31 -9.90 -10.55 16.60
CA LEU A 31 -8.56 -10.20 17.07
C LEU A 31 -8.61 -9.43 18.39
N ALA A 32 -9.58 -8.53 18.58
CA ALA A 32 -9.78 -7.83 19.84
C ALA A 32 -10.09 -8.78 21.00
N THR A 33 -10.90 -9.81 20.75
CA THR A 33 -11.23 -10.86 21.75
C THR A 33 -10.02 -11.74 22.08
N MET A 34 -9.15 -11.99 21.10
CA MET A 34 -7.95 -12.80 21.28
C MET A 34 -6.85 -12.05 22.08
N PHE A 35 -6.79 -10.73 21.97
CA PHE A 35 -5.74 -9.90 22.57
C PHE A 35 -6.29 -8.75 23.45
N PRO A 36 -7.21 -9.00 24.40
CA PRO A 36 -8.04 -7.97 25.03
C PRO A 36 -7.27 -7.00 25.96
N ALA A 37 -6.02 -7.33 26.31
CA ALA A 37 -5.18 -6.51 27.18
C ALA A 37 -3.71 -6.40 26.69
N SER A 38 -3.44 -6.84 25.45
CA SER A 38 -2.08 -6.81 24.94
C SER A 38 -1.60 -5.37 24.77
N VAL A 39 -0.40 -5.09 25.29
CA VAL A 39 0.34 -3.87 24.99
C VAL A 39 1.36 -4.24 23.93
N TRP A 40 1.27 -3.59 22.78
CA TRP A 40 2.18 -3.85 21.66
C TRP A 40 3.26 -2.77 21.60
N ASP A 41 4.44 -3.12 21.13
CA ASP A 41 5.48 -2.13 20.91
C ASP A 41 5.15 -1.27 19.67
N VAL A 42 4.68 -1.89 18.59
CA VAL A 42 4.44 -1.22 17.30
C VAL A 42 3.14 -1.72 16.67
N ALA A 43 2.33 -0.82 16.13
CA ALA A 43 1.28 -1.12 15.16
C ALA A 43 1.65 -0.49 13.81
N VAL A 44 1.63 -1.31 12.74
CA VAL A 44 1.88 -0.85 11.37
C VAL A 44 0.63 -1.10 10.53
N CYS A 45 0.03 -0.02 10.02
CA CYS A 45 -1.07 -0.07 9.08
C CYS A 45 -0.53 -0.05 7.65
N THR A 46 -1.00 -0.93 6.77
CA THR A 46 -0.55 -0.99 5.36
C THR A 46 -1.23 0.04 4.45
N GLN A 47 -2.09 0.90 4.99
CA GLN A 47 -2.75 1.98 4.27
C GLN A 47 -3.26 3.02 5.25
N THR A 48 -3.47 4.23 4.78
CA THR A 48 -4.04 5.36 5.53
C THR A 48 -5.56 5.44 5.41
N ARG A 49 -6.27 4.32 5.26
CA ARG A 49 -7.74 4.36 5.25
C ARG A 49 -8.27 4.51 6.67
N ARG A 50 -9.20 5.45 6.86
CA ARG A 50 -9.81 5.77 8.16
C ARG A 50 -10.17 4.55 9.01
N PHE A 51 -10.94 3.59 8.48
CA PHE A 51 -11.39 2.43 9.27
C PHE A 51 -10.23 1.57 9.82
N LEU A 52 -9.10 1.51 9.10
CA LEU A 52 -7.92 0.77 9.53
C LEU A 52 -7.17 1.53 10.62
N LEU A 53 -7.03 2.85 10.44
CA LEU A 53 -6.38 3.71 11.42
C LEU A 53 -7.22 3.83 12.71
N ASP A 54 -8.55 3.90 12.60
CA ASP A 54 -9.49 3.89 13.73
C ASP A 54 -9.30 2.65 14.60
N PHE A 55 -9.16 1.48 13.96
CA PHE A 55 -8.89 0.24 14.67
C PHE A 55 -7.52 0.27 15.36
N ALA A 56 -6.46 0.66 14.66
CA ALA A 56 -5.11 0.73 15.22
C ALA A 56 -4.96 1.82 16.31
N GLY A 57 -5.73 2.90 16.22
CA GLY A 57 -5.79 3.97 17.22
C GLY A 57 -6.29 3.46 18.58
N GLN A 58 -7.21 2.50 18.58
CA GLN A 58 -7.76 1.88 19.80
C GLN A 58 -6.82 0.86 20.46
N LEU A 59 -5.79 0.40 19.75
CA LEU A 59 -4.83 -0.54 20.30
C LEU A 59 -3.91 0.16 21.31
N LYS A 60 -3.58 -0.52 22.41
CA LYS A 60 -2.56 -0.06 23.37
C LYS A 60 -1.18 -0.31 22.77
N VAL A 61 -0.65 0.66 22.02
CA VAL A 61 0.66 0.55 21.37
C VAL A 61 1.57 1.74 21.70
N LYS A 62 2.88 1.48 21.81
CA LYS A 62 3.87 2.54 22.05
C LYS A 62 4.11 3.38 20.79
N GLN A 63 4.17 2.74 19.63
CA GLN A 63 4.41 3.39 18.35
C GLN A 63 3.35 2.97 17.32
N ARG A 64 2.96 3.93 16.48
CA ARG A 64 2.00 3.75 15.40
C ARG A 64 2.62 4.25 14.11
N ALA A 65 2.59 3.42 13.09
CA ALA A 65 3.01 3.78 11.74
C ALA A 65 1.91 3.40 10.74
N ALA A 66 1.80 4.18 9.68
CA ALA A 66 0.90 3.90 8.57
C ALA A 66 1.65 4.07 7.25
N MET A 67 1.58 3.06 6.39
CA MET A 67 2.15 3.13 5.05
C MET A 67 1.29 4.00 4.15
N VAL A 68 1.93 4.92 3.45
CA VAL A 68 1.32 5.81 2.46
C VAL A 68 1.81 5.36 1.09
N HIS A 69 0.90 4.77 0.31
CA HIS A 69 1.20 4.25 -1.01
C HIS A 69 0.75 5.18 -2.14
N ASP A 70 -0.19 6.08 -1.84
CA ASP A 70 -0.84 6.98 -2.79
C ASP A 70 -1.40 8.20 -2.02
N TYR A 71 -2.21 9.01 -2.71
CA TYR A 71 -2.80 10.22 -2.17
C TYR A 71 -4.10 9.98 -1.35
N ASN A 72 -4.37 8.75 -0.87
CA ASN A 72 -5.52 8.46 -0.01
C ASN A 72 -5.35 9.06 1.41
N LEU A 73 -5.22 10.38 1.47
CA LEU A 73 -4.98 11.21 2.64
C LEU A 73 -6.14 12.20 2.81
N PRO A 74 -6.35 12.74 4.02
CA PRO A 74 -7.44 13.67 4.30
C PRO A 74 -7.17 15.12 3.84
N PHE A 75 -6.20 15.33 2.96
CA PHE A 75 -5.76 16.66 2.54
C PHE A 75 -5.12 16.66 1.16
N GLY A 76 -4.95 17.87 0.64
CA GLY A 76 -4.39 18.18 -0.67
C GLY A 76 -5.33 17.83 -1.83
N PRO A 77 -4.92 18.20 -3.07
CA PRO A 77 -5.79 18.19 -4.24
C PRO A 77 -6.18 16.79 -4.74
N TRP A 78 -5.46 15.76 -4.31
CA TRP A 78 -5.74 14.35 -4.66
C TRP A 78 -6.16 13.52 -3.44
N GLY A 79 -6.48 14.20 -2.33
CA GLY A 79 -7.01 13.56 -1.13
C GLY A 79 -8.34 12.83 -1.41
N GLN A 80 -8.74 11.95 -0.48
CA GLN A 80 -10.01 11.24 -0.63
C GLN A 80 -11.19 12.22 -0.60
N GLU A 81 -12.13 12.06 -1.53
CA GLU A 81 -13.40 12.78 -1.52
C GLU A 81 -14.24 12.34 -0.30
N GLN A 82 -14.33 13.21 0.70
CA GLN A 82 -15.08 13.02 1.93
C GLN A 82 -15.67 14.36 2.37
N THR A 83 -16.65 14.35 3.29
CA THR A 83 -17.16 15.61 3.87
C THR A 83 -16.07 16.30 4.70
N SER A 84 -16.17 17.61 4.89
CA SER A 84 -15.22 18.39 5.69
C SER A 84 -15.02 17.81 7.10
N GLU A 85 -16.08 17.29 7.71
CA GLU A 85 -16.06 16.64 9.02
C GLU A 85 -15.27 15.33 8.97
N GLN A 86 -15.52 14.50 7.95
CA GLN A 86 -14.80 13.24 7.76
C GLN A 86 -13.30 13.46 7.51
N LEU A 87 -12.94 14.48 6.71
CA LEU A 87 -11.56 14.88 6.49
C LEU A 87 -10.90 15.34 7.78
N LYS A 88 -11.58 16.16 8.58
CA LYS A 88 -11.07 16.61 9.88
C LYS A 88 -10.86 15.46 10.86
N GLU A 89 -11.81 14.54 10.95
CA GLU A 89 -11.70 13.34 11.79
C GLU A 89 -10.54 12.46 11.34
N HIS A 90 -10.44 12.21 10.03
CA HIS A 90 -9.37 11.41 9.45
C HIS A 90 -7.99 12.06 9.64
N GLY A 91 -7.88 13.38 9.48
CA GLY A 91 -6.69 14.15 9.79
C GLY A 91 -6.26 13.98 11.25
N GLY A 92 -7.19 14.17 12.20
CA GLY A 92 -6.90 13.99 13.61
C GLY A 92 -6.42 12.58 13.96
N ILE A 93 -6.95 11.55 13.30
CA ILE A 93 -6.46 10.18 13.47
C ILE A 93 -5.02 10.04 12.92
N CYS A 94 -4.76 10.55 11.71
CA CYS A 94 -3.45 10.48 11.06
C CYS A 94 -2.33 11.16 11.85
N GLU A 95 -2.62 12.25 12.58
CA GLU A 95 -1.64 12.96 13.43
C GLU A 95 -0.99 12.03 14.50
N HIS A 96 -1.68 10.97 14.90
CA HIS A 96 -1.19 9.99 15.87
C HIS A 96 -0.27 8.92 15.26
N PHE A 97 -0.07 8.93 13.95
CA PHE A 97 0.75 7.96 13.23
C PHE A 97 2.00 8.61 12.66
N GLU A 98 3.06 7.82 12.53
CA GLU A 98 4.17 8.11 11.63
C GLU A 98 3.82 7.61 10.23
N LEU A 99 3.80 8.53 9.27
CA LEU A 99 3.42 8.25 7.89
C LEU A 99 4.65 7.78 7.10
N LEU A 100 4.68 6.50 6.75
CA LEU A 100 5.76 5.86 6.01
C LEU A 100 5.46 5.90 4.51
N CYS A 101 6.06 6.87 3.82
CA CYS A 101 5.80 7.17 2.41
C CYS A 101 6.60 6.27 1.48
N SER A 102 5.93 5.62 0.53
CA SER A 102 6.59 4.73 -0.46
C SER A 102 7.54 5.45 -1.43
N SER A 103 7.57 6.78 -1.41
CA SER A 103 8.44 7.61 -2.23
C SER A 103 8.71 8.96 -1.56
N GLN A 104 9.79 9.64 -1.99
CA GLN A 104 10.08 11.01 -1.58
C GLN A 104 8.95 11.96 -2.01
N HIS A 105 8.38 11.75 -3.19
CA HIS A 105 7.28 12.57 -3.69
C HIS A 105 6.07 12.60 -2.75
N LEU A 106 5.70 11.45 -2.16
CA LEU A 106 4.62 11.38 -1.18
C LEU A 106 4.98 12.06 0.15
N ALA A 107 6.25 11.98 0.57
CA ALA A 107 6.72 12.71 1.75
C ALA A 107 6.60 14.23 1.53
N ASP A 108 7.05 14.73 0.38
CA ASP A 108 6.95 16.14 -0.01
C ASP A 108 5.50 16.58 -0.15
N TYR A 109 4.61 15.71 -0.67
CA TYR A 109 3.18 15.98 -0.75
C TYR A 109 2.58 16.22 0.65
N ILE A 110 2.91 15.38 1.63
CA ILE A 110 2.44 15.54 3.01
C ILE A 110 3.03 16.79 3.66
N GLU A 111 4.31 17.08 3.43
CA GLU A 111 4.93 18.31 3.95
C GLU A 111 4.22 19.55 3.42
N LYS A 112 3.93 19.57 2.11
CA LYS A 112 3.27 20.69 1.45
C LYS A 112 1.82 20.89 1.87
N TRP A 113 1.04 19.81 1.99
CA TRP A 113 -0.41 19.87 2.16
C TRP A 113 -0.91 19.49 3.55
N GLY A 114 -0.02 19.03 4.43
CA GLY A 114 -0.33 18.56 5.76
C GLY A 114 -0.22 19.62 6.86
N ASP A 115 -0.01 20.89 6.50
CA ASP A 115 0.11 22.03 7.43
C ASP A 115 1.13 21.81 8.57
N GLY A 116 2.17 20.99 8.33
CA GLY A 116 3.18 20.64 9.34
C GLY A 116 2.66 19.77 10.50
N LYS A 117 1.43 19.26 10.44
CA LYS A 117 0.82 18.46 11.53
C LYS A 117 1.25 16.99 11.50
N PHE A 118 1.69 16.51 10.35
CA PHE A 118 1.97 15.08 10.14
C PHE A 118 3.47 14.82 10.13
N ARG A 119 3.85 13.70 10.77
CA ARG A 119 5.21 13.18 10.72
C ARG A 119 5.30 12.21 9.55
N SER A 120 5.93 12.60 8.46
CA SER A 120 6.19 11.72 7.31
C SER A 120 7.67 11.34 7.23
N ARG A 121 7.95 10.13 6.74
CA ARG A 121 9.29 9.66 6.38
C ARG A 121 9.24 8.90 5.07
N CYS A 122 10.23 9.11 4.20
CA CYS A 122 10.41 8.25 3.04
C CYS A 122 10.84 6.84 3.52
N CYS A 123 10.05 5.84 3.14
CA CYS A 123 10.24 4.43 3.44
C CYS A 123 9.90 3.63 2.18
N TYR A 124 10.92 3.37 1.35
CA TYR A 124 10.74 2.60 0.13
C TYR A 124 10.23 1.19 0.42
N ALA A 125 9.32 0.71 -0.41
CA ALA A 125 8.87 -0.67 -0.31
C ALA A 125 10.04 -1.65 -0.59
N ALA A 126 9.98 -2.84 0.00
CA ALA A 126 11.04 -3.84 -0.15
C ALA A 126 11.04 -4.53 -1.53
N ASP A 127 10.19 -4.08 -2.45
CA ASP A 127 10.18 -4.51 -3.85
C ASP A 127 11.31 -3.85 -4.68
N TYR A 128 11.84 -2.71 -4.23
CA TYR A 128 13.08 -2.15 -4.78
C TYR A 128 14.27 -3.07 -4.45
N GLY A 129 14.87 -3.69 -5.47
CA GLY A 129 15.98 -4.62 -5.30
C GLY A 129 15.54 -6.04 -4.87
N TYR A 130 14.27 -6.41 -5.07
CA TYR A 130 13.72 -7.72 -4.71
C TYR A 130 14.48 -8.91 -5.31
N PHE A 131 15.03 -8.74 -6.51
CA PHE A 131 15.73 -9.80 -7.21
C PHE A 131 17.21 -9.85 -6.81
N ASP A 132 17.69 -11.05 -6.48
CA ASP A 132 19.09 -11.34 -6.24
C ASP A 132 19.49 -12.63 -7.00
N PRO A 133 20.31 -12.54 -8.07
CA PRO A 133 20.92 -11.31 -8.59
C PRO A 133 19.87 -10.40 -9.25
N VAL A 134 20.15 -9.10 -9.24
CA VAL A 134 19.34 -8.11 -9.96
C VAL A 134 19.39 -8.42 -11.46
N PRO A 135 18.25 -8.53 -12.17
CA PRO A 135 18.22 -8.73 -13.61
C PRO A 135 18.98 -7.62 -14.33
N SER A 136 19.64 -7.97 -15.43
CA SER A 136 20.27 -6.97 -16.29
C SER A 136 19.24 -5.93 -16.73
N PRO A 137 19.58 -4.61 -16.68
CA PRO A 137 18.70 -3.58 -17.19
C PRO A 137 18.33 -3.85 -18.65
N LEU A 138 17.04 -3.72 -18.99
CA LEU A 138 16.57 -3.74 -20.37
C LEU A 138 16.55 -2.31 -20.90
N SER A 139 17.08 -2.09 -22.10
CA SER A 139 16.95 -0.79 -22.77
C SER A 139 15.63 -0.75 -23.53
N PRO A 140 14.78 0.27 -23.34
CA PRO A 140 13.51 0.38 -24.05
C PRO A 140 13.67 0.54 -25.57
N TRP A 141 14.90 0.80 -26.05
CA TRP A 141 15.23 1.01 -27.45
C TRP A 141 15.74 -0.26 -28.16
N GLU A 142 15.78 -1.41 -27.50
CA GLU A 142 16.18 -2.66 -28.15
C GLU A 142 15.13 -3.09 -29.19
N GLU A 143 15.57 -3.41 -30.41
CA GLU A 143 14.69 -3.77 -31.53
C GLU A 143 13.85 -5.04 -31.30
N LYS A 144 14.23 -5.86 -30.30
CA LYS A 144 13.55 -7.12 -29.97
C LYS A 144 12.24 -6.95 -29.19
N HIS A 145 11.90 -5.74 -28.77
CA HIS A 145 10.70 -5.49 -27.99
C HIS A 145 9.46 -5.38 -28.89
N ALA A 146 8.62 -6.41 -28.89
CA ALA A 146 7.45 -6.48 -29.76
C ALA A 146 6.25 -5.66 -29.26
N TYR A 147 6.17 -5.33 -27.96
CA TYR A 147 4.96 -4.78 -27.35
C TYR A 147 5.20 -3.53 -26.50
N VAL A 148 4.33 -2.55 -26.65
CA VAL A 148 4.07 -1.54 -25.61
C VAL A 148 3.18 -2.19 -24.54
N THR A 149 3.77 -2.48 -23.38
CA THR A 149 3.09 -3.27 -22.34
C THR A 149 2.52 -2.38 -21.24
N PHE A 150 1.26 -2.61 -20.86
CA PHE A 150 0.60 -1.95 -19.76
C PHE A 150 0.16 -2.95 -18.69
N VAL A 151 0.74 -2.79 -17.51
CA VAL A 151 0.63 -3.76 -16.43
C VAL A 151 -0.42 -3.35 -15.41
N ASN A 152 -1.38 -4.25 -15.17
CA ASN A 152 -2.55 -4.06 -14.32
C ASN A 152 -3.32 -2.80 -14.75
N PRO A 153 -3.95 -2.81 -15.95
CA PRO A 153 -4.63 -1.66 -16.53
C PRO A 153 -5.80 -1.21 -15.64
N SER A 154 -5.83 0.07 -15.31
CA SER A 154 -6.91 0.69 -14.54
C SER A 154 -7.09 2.16 -14.93
N PRO A 155 -8.24 2.78 -14.62
CA PRO A 155 -8.48 4.20 -14.91
C PRO A 155 -7.40 5.11 -14.33
N GLU A 156 -6.99 4.88 -13.08
CA GLU A 156 -6.01 5.70 -12.35
C GLU A 156 -4.60 5.64 -12.97
N LYS A 157 -4.32 4.60 -13.76
CA LYS A 157 -3.06 4.42 -14.48
C LYS A 157 -3.12 4.89 -15.92
N GLY A 158 -4.21 5.56 -16.33
CA GLY A 158 -4.34 6.12 -17.67
C GLY A 158 -4.81 5.12 -18.73
N LEU A 159 -5.70 4.19 -18.38
CA LEU A 159 -6.27 3.23 -19.33
C LEU A 159 -6.85 3.88 -20.60
N SER A 160 -7.54 5.01 -20.46
CA SER A 160 -8.08 5.75 -21.61
C SER A 160 -6.97 6.24 -22.56
N ILE A 161 -5.85 6.72 -22.02
CA ILE A 161 -4.69 7.16 -22.80
C ILE A 161 -4.08 5.96 -23.53
N PHE A 162 -3.88 4.84 -22.82
CA PHE A 162 -3.33 3.62 -23.41
C PHE A 162 -4.19 3.11 -24.57
N MET A 163 -5.51 3.05 -24.39
CA MET A 163 -6.45 2.67 -25.44
C MET A 163 -6.36 3.63 -26.63
N LYS A 164 -6.29 4.95 -26.38
CA LYS A 164 -6.24 5.92 -27.46
C LYS A 164 -4.96 5.84 -28.29
N LEU A 165 -3.83 5.57 -27.63
CA LEU A 165 -2.56 5.31 -28.31
C LEU A 165 -2.64 4.06 -29.19
N ALA A 166 -3.23 2.97 -28.67
CA ALA A 166 -3.42 1.75 -29.45
C ALA A 166 -4.29 1.95 -30.70
N GLU A 167 -5.35 2.77 -30.60
CA GLU A 167 -6.17 3.14 -31.76
C GLU A 167 -5.40 4.01 -32.78
N THR A 168 -4.53 4.90 -32.31
CA THR A 168 -3.84 5.90 -33.15
C THR A 168 -2.57 5.33 -33.78
N MET A 169 -2.04 4.23 -33.27
CA MET A 169 -0.79 3.58 -33.70
C MET A 169 -1.04 2.10 -34.04
N PRO A 170 -1.84 1.79 -35.07
CA PRO A 170 -2.25 0.40 -35.38
C PRO A 170 -1.09 -0.50 -35.81
N GLU A 171 0.03 0.07 -36.27
CA GLU A 171 1.26 -0.67 -36.59
C GLU A 171 2.05 -1.09 -35.34
N THR A 172 1.79 -0.46 -34.20
CA THR A 172 2.44 -0.76 -32.93
C THR A 172 1.62 -1.79 -32.16
N GLN A 173 2.26 -2.83 -31.64
CA GLN A 173 1.55 -3.85 -30.85
C GLN A 173 1.44 -3.40 -29.39
N PHE A 174 0.21 -3.35 -28.87
CA PHE A 174 -0.08 -3.02 -27.47
C PHE A 174 -0.51 -4.26 -26.70
N LEU A 175 0.03 -4.45 -25.50
CA LEU A 175 -0.28 -5.59 -24.63
C LEU A 175 -0.76 -5.11 -23.26
N ALA A 176 -1.98 -5.47 -22.89
CA ALA A 176 -2.54 -5.18 -21.56
C ALA A 176 -2.47 -6.44 -20.66
N VAL A 177 -1.66 -6.40 -19.61
CA VAL A 177 -1.46 -7.52 -18.69
C VAL A 177 -2.36 -7.32 -17.48
N LYS A 178 -3.43 -8.13 -17.37
CA LYS A 178 -4.49 -7.96 -16.37
C LYS A 178 -4.02 -8.02 -14.90
N SER A 179 -2.97 -8.76 -14.57
CA SER A 179 -2.52 -8.87 -13.17
C SER A 179 -1.01 -8.93 -13.01
N THR A 180 -0.50 -8.23 -12.01
CA THR A 180 0.76 -8.55 -11.34
C THR A 180 0.49 -9.60 -10.27
N ALA A 181 0.21 -10.84 -10.66
CA ALA A 181 0.19 -11.94 -9.70
C ALA A 181 1.65 -12.23 -9.27
N TRP A 182 2.19 -11.41 -8.38
CA TRP A 182 3.48 -11.64 -7.72
C TRP A 182 3.45 -12.83 -6.75
N THR A 183 2.27 -13.44 -6.56
CA THR A 183 2.07 -14.69 -5.85
C THR A 183 1.43 -15.68 -6.81
N LYS A 184 2.03 -16.87 -6.92
CA LYS A 184 1.56 -17.96 -7.79
C LYS A 184 0.03 -18.13 -7.71
N PRO A 185 -0.64 -18.41 -8.83
CA PRO A 185 -1.96 -18.99 -8.77
C PRO A 185 -1.82 -20.38 -8.15
N TRP A 186 -2.37 -20.56 -6.96
CA TRP A 186 -2.78 -21.87 -6.45
C TRP A 186 -4.21 -22.10 -6.87
#